data_AF-A0A640W0A9-F1
#
_entry.id   AF-A0A640W0A9-F1
#
_cell.length_a   1.000
_cell.length_b   1.000
_cell.length_c   1.000
_cell.angle_alpha   90.00
_cell.angle_beta   90.00
_cell.angle_gamma   90.00
#
_symmetry.space_group_name_H-M   'P 1'
#
loop_
_entity.id
_entity.type
_entity.pdbx_description
1 polymer ?
#
loop_
_entity_poly.entity_id
_entity_poly.type
_entity_poly.pdbx_seq_one_letter_code
_entity_poly.pdbx_strand_id
1 'polypeptide(L)'
;MKMEIEIEQRRENKLLGREEIYFRVRYDGSTPSRKKVKENLKNALGLKGFIILQYVKPVFGSREAKGYAKIYESEKKARQIESSYITKRNAGGGGKAEEKPKEMKEAKEGKNE
;
A
#
# COMPACT_ATOMS: atom_id res chain seq x y z
N MET A 1 -18.73 -0.80 -13.93
CA MET A 1 -18.03 -1.51 -12.84
C MET A 1 -18.46 -0.89 -11.52
N LYS A 2 -19.27 -1.60 -10.72
CA LYS A 2 -19.53 -1.19 -9.34
C LYS A 2 -18.37 -1.68 -8.48
N MET A 3 -17.78 -0.77 -7.73
CA MET A 3 -16.71 -1.03 -6.79
C MET A 3 -17.08 -0.35 -5.48
N GLU A 4 -17.02 -1.10 -4.40
CA GLU A 4 -17.32 -0.64 -3.05
C GLU A 4 -16.07 -0.80 -2.19
N ILE A 5 -15.74 0.24 -1.43
CA ILE A 5 -14.64 0.22 -0.47
C ILE A 5 -15.26 0.18 0.92
N GLU A 6 -14.86 -0.82 1.69
CA GLU A 6 -15.19 -0.97 3.10
C GLU A 6 -13.92 -0.73 3.91
N ILE A 7 -13.97 0.13 4.93
CA ILE A 7 -12.82 0.38 5.79
C ILE A 7 -12.91 -0.57 6.99
N GLU A 8 -11.98 -1.50 7.09
CA GLU A 8 -11.92 -2.47 8.18
C GLU A 8 -11.28 -1.85 9.42
N GLN A 9 -10.22 -1.05 9.23
CA GLN A 9 -9.51 -0.44 10.35
C GLN A 9 -8.85 0.88 9.93
N ARG A 10 -8.93 1.87 10.82
CA ARG A 10 -8.24 3.15 10.71
C ARG A 10 -7.41 3.37 11.96
N ARG A 11 -6.12 3.61 11.79
CA ARG A 11 -5.18 3.85 12.88
C ARG A 11 -4.38 5.11 12.62
N GLU A 12 -4.43 6.05 13.55
CA GLU A 12 -3.60 7.24 13.52
C GLU A 12 -2.22 6.93 14.13
N ASN A 13 -1.14 7.21 13.40
CA ASN A 13 0.22 7.08 13.89
C ASN A 13 0.85 8.48 14.02
N LYS A 14 0.76 9.04 15.23
CA LYS A 14 1.25 10.39 15.54
C LYS A 14 2.77 10.53 15.41
N LEU A 15 3.54 9.47 15.69
CA LEU A 15 5.01 9.48 15.60
C LEU A 15 5.49 9.70 14.17
N LEU A 16 4.84 9.05 13.21
CA LEU A 16 5.14 9.19 11.78
C LEU A 16 4.24 10.23 11.10
N GLY A 17 3.29 10.80 11.83
CA GLY A 17 2.28 11.71 11.31
C GLY A 17 1.57 11.17 10.06
N ARG A 18 1.22 9.88 10.09
CA ARG A 18 0.52 9.17 9.02
C ARG A 18 -0.70 8.45 9.57
N GLU A 19 -1.71 8.29 8.73
CA GLU A 19 -2.83 7.42 9.03
C GLU A 19 -2.71 6.10 8.25
N GLU A 20 -2.92 5.00 8.95
CA GLU A 20 -2.86 3.65 8.45
C GLU A 20 -4.27 3.13 8.27
N ILE A 21 -4.64 2.78 7.03
CA ILE A 21 -5.99 2.35 6.68
C ILE A 21 -5.92 0.96 6.06
N TYR A 22 -6.58 0.03 6.72
CA TYR A 22 -6.88 -1.29 6.19
C TYR A 22 -8.29 -1.26 5.61
N PHE A 23 -8.39 -1.62 4.35
CA PHE A 23 -9.66 -1.56 3.62
C PHE A 23 -9.84 -2.81 2.78
N ARG A 24 -11.10 -3.12 2.53
CA ARG A 24 -11.53 -4.18 1.63
C ARG A 24 -12.23 -3.55 0.44
N VAL A 25 -11.93 -4.06 -0.74
CA VAL A 25 -12.55 -3.62 -1.99
C VAL A 25 -13.39 -4.77 -2.52
N ARG A 26 -14.70 -4.56 -2.63
CA ARG A 26 -15.59 -5.45 -3.37
C ARG A 26 -15.79 -4.89 -4.77
N TYR A 27 -15.63 -5.73 -5.78
CA TYR A 27 -15.72 -5.30 -7.18
C TYR A 27 -16.40 -6.35 -8.02
N ASP A 28 -17.24 -5.93 -8.96
CA ASP A 28 -17.83 -6.88 -9.89
C ASP A 28 -16.96 -7.00 -11.16
N GLY A 29 -16.61 -8.25 -11.52
CA GLY A 29 -15.74 -8.57 -12.64
C GLY A 29 -14.24 -8.55 -12.31
N SER A 30 -13.45 -7.85 -13.12
CA SER A 30 -11.98 -7.85 -13.04
C SER A 30 -11.43 -7.08 -11.85
N THR A 31 -10.25 -7.49 -11.37
CA THR A 31 -9.55 -6.78 -10.28
C THR A 31 -9.28 -5.31 -10.67
N PRO A 32 -9.73 -4.33 -9.86
CA PRO A 32 -9.59 -2.93 -10.18
C PRO A 32 -8.12 -2.51 -10.20
N SER A 33 -7.79 -1.59 -11.10
CA SER A 33 -6.45 -1.03 -11.17
C SER A 33 -6.14 -0.22 -9.91
N ARG A 34 -4.87 -0.19 -9.49
CA ARG A 34 -4.43 0.57 -8.30
C ARG A 34 -4.79 2.05 -8.38
N LYS A 35 -4.74 2.65 -9.58
CA LYS A 35 -5.15 4.05 -9.80
C LYS A 35 -6.62 4.25 -9.43
N LYS A 36 -7.51 3.36 -9.90
CA LYS A 36 -8.94 3.43 -9.61
C LYS A 36 -9.24 3.22 -8.13
N VAL A 37 -8.56 2.26 -7.50
CA VAL A 37 -8.66 2.05 -6.04
C VAL A 37 -8.25 3.31 -5.27
N LYS A 38 -7.15 3.96 -5.68
CA LYS A 38 -6.65 5.19 -5.05
C LYS A 38 -7.65 6.35 -5.16
N GLU A 39 -8.22 6.57 -6.34
CA GLU A 39 -9.23 7.61 -6.57
C GLU A 39 -10.49 7.37 -5.73
N ASN A 40 -11.03 6.16 -5.76
CA ASN A 40 -12.20 5.81 -4.97
C ASN A 40 -11.93 5.90 -3.47
N LEU A 41 -10.74 5.51 -3.01
CA LEU A 41 -10.35 5.63 -1.60
C LEU A 41 -10.24 7.10 -1.18
N LYS A 42 -9.67 7.97 -2.04
CA LYS A 42 -9.66 9.43 -1.80
C LYS A 42 -11.06 9.99 -1.69
N ASN A 43 -11.97 9.59 -2.58
CA ASN A 43 -13.34 10.06 -2.59
C ASN A 43 -14.11 9.58 -1.36
N ALA A 44 -13.98 8.30 -0.99
CA ALA A 44 -14.64 7.71 0.17
C ALA A 44 -14.21 8.36 1.50
N LEU A 45 -12.94 8.77 1.60
CA LEU A 45 -12.40 9.40 2.80
C LEU A 45 -12.50 10.93 2.80
N GLY A 46 -12.79 11.55 1.65
CA GLY A 46 -12.81 13.01 1.50
C GLY A 46 -11.44 13.69 1.76
N LEU A 47 -10.34 12.95 1.65
CA LEU A 47 -9.02 13.43 2.07
C LEU A 47 -8.28 14.15 0.94
N LYS A 48 -7.80 15.36 1.23
CA LYS A 48 -6.93 16.16 0.35
C LYS A 48 -5.44 15.77 0.46
N GLY A 49 -5.11 14.78 1.29
CA GLY A 49 -3.74 14.34 1.56
C GLY A 49 -3.09 13.50 0.44
N PHE A 50 -1.83 13.15 0.68
CA PHE A 50 -1.07 12.22 -0.17
C PHE A 50 -1.30 10.78 0.29
N ILE A 51 -1.85 9.96 -0.59
CA ILE A 51 -2.11 8.53 -0.32
C ILE A 51 -1.01 7.69 -0.98
N ILE A 52 -0.46 6.74 -0.22
CA ILE A 52 0.39 5.67 -0.71
C ILE A 52 -0.35 4.36 -0.56
N LEU A 53 -0.53 3.65 -1.68
CA LEU A 53 -1.03 2.27 -1.64
C LEU A 53 0.17 1.34 -1.47
N GLN A 54 0.22 0.63 -0.34
CA GLN A 54 1.29 -0.33 -0.06
C GLN A 54 1.04 -1.63 -0.84
N TYR A 55 -0.18 -2.17 -0.74
CA TYR A 55 -0.60 -3.32 -1.51
C TYR A 55 -2.12 -3.32 -1.70
N VAL A 56 -2.54 -4.01 -2.75
CA VAL A 56 -3.92 -4.43 -3.00
C VAL A 56 -3.80 -5.89 -3.43
N LYS A 57 -4.25 -6.81 -2.58
CA LYS A 57 -4.15 -8.26 -2.80
C LYS A 57 -5.56 -8.82 -2.98
N PRO A 58 -5.89 -9.38 -4.15
CA PRO A 58 -7.16 -10.08 -4.33
C PRO A 58 -7.23 -11.29 -3.40
N VAL A 59 -8.43 -11.58 -2.89
CA VAL A 59 -8.70 -12.79 -2.11
C VAL A 59 -9.09 -13.89 -3.09
N PHE A 60 -8.40 -15.02 -3.04
CA PHE A 60 -8.68 -16.15 -3.93
C PHE A 60 -10.11 -16.67 -3.73
N GLY A 61 -10.80 -16.96 -4.84
CA GLY A 61 -12.18 -17.47 -4.81
C GLY A 61 -13.23 -16.43 -4.41
N SER A 62 -12.86 -15.16 -4.25
CA SER A 62 -13.80 -14.08 -3.89
C SER A 62 -13.61 -12.87 -4.79
N ARG A 63 -14.71 -12.13 -5.03
CA ARG A 63 -14.70 -10.86 -5.76
C ARG A 63 -14.28 -9.68 -4.85
N GLU A 64 -13.27 -9.94 -4.03
CA GLU A 64 -12.79 -9.02 -3.00
C GLU A 64 -11.27 -8.86 -3.08
N ALA A 65 -10.77 -7.72 -2.61
CA ALA A 65 -9.35 -7.49 -2.41
C ALA A 65 -9.10 -6.79 -1.09
N LYS A 66 -8.07 -7.24 -0.37
CA LYS A 66 -7.58 -6.57 0.85
C LYS A 66 -6.50 -5.57 0.47
N GLY A 67 -6.64 -4.36 0.97
CA GLY A 67 -5.76 -3.24 0.70
C GLY A 67 -5.21 -2.63 1.98
N TYR A 68 -4.00 -2.08 1.85
CA TYR A 68 -3.38 -1.28 2.89
C TYR A 68 -2.89 0.04 2.31
N ALA A 69 -3.38 1.14 2.89
CA ALA A 69 -3.05 2.50 2.50
C ALA A 69 -2.42 3.26 3.67
N LYS A 70 -1.44 4.09 3.34
CA LYS A 70 -0.86 5.07 4.25
C LYS A 70 -1.23 6.46 3.74
N ILE A 71 -1.74 7.30 4.63
CA ILE A 71 -2.16 8.66 4.30
C ILE A 71 -1.27 9.65 5.03
N TYR A 72 -0.80 10.64 4.28
CA TYR A 72 0.03 11.72 4.77
C TYR A 72 -0.66 13.06 4.48
N GLU A 73 -0.38 14.05 5.31
CA GLU A 73 -0.83 15.44 5.09
C GLU A 73 -0.26 16.01 3.77
N SER A 74 0.99 15.69 3.44
CA SER A 74 1.68 16.19 2.26
C SER A 74 2.62 15.17 1.61
N GLU A 75 2.91 15.37 0.33
CA GLU A 75 3.88 14.55 -0.40
C GLU A 75 5.30 14.70 0.14
N LYS A 76 5.67 15.88 0.66
CA LYS A 76 6.99 16.11 1.27
C LYS A 76 7.22 15.18 2.47
N LYS A 77 6.22 15.09 3.37
CA LYS A 77 6.26 14.22 4.55
C LYS A 77 6.36 12.74 4.16
N ALA A 78 5.59 12.35 3.15
CA ALA A 78 5.67 11.01 2.57
C ALA A 78 7.07 10.66 2.04
N ARG A 79 7.73 11.59 1.32
CA ARG A 79 9.08 11.41 0.75
C ARG A 79 10.19 11.36 1.79
N GLN A 80 10.01 12.00 2.94
CA GLN A 80 10.99 11.98 4.04
C GLN A 80 10.96 10.65 4.81
N ILE A 81 9.77 10.03 4.93
CA ILE A 81 9.57 8.84 5.74
C ILE A 81 9.70 7.56 4.90
N GLU A 82 9.14 7.56 3.70
CA GLU A 82 9.08 6.36 2.85
C GLU A 82 10.29 6.28 1.92
N SER A 83 10.69 5.05 1.58
CA SER A 83 11.77 4.81 0.64
C SER A 83 11.47 5.41 -0.74
N SER A 84 12.51 5.94 -1.39
CA SER A 84 12.45 6.52 -2.73
C SER A 84 11.81 5.59 -3.76
N TYR A 85 11.96 4.27 -3.60
CA TYR A 85 11.32 3.25 -4.41
C TYR A 85 9.78 3.26 -4.31
N ILE A 86 9.24 3.37 -3.10
CA ILE A 86 7.80 3.35 -2.84
C ILE A 86 7.15 4.62 -3.39
N THR A 87 7.80 5.77 -3.20
CA THR A 87 7.33 7.05 -3.74
C THR A 87 7.33 7.04 -5.26
N LYS A 88 8.42 6.61 -5.91
CA LYS A 88 8.51 6.56 -7.38
C LYS A 88 7.41 5.67 -7.98
N ARG A 89 7.20 4.48 -7.42
CA ARG A 89 6.13 3.55 -7.84
C ARG A 89 4.72 4.14 -7.68
N ASN A 90 4.50 4.99 -6.69
CA ASN A 90 3.19 5.59 -6.42
C ASN A 90 2.95 6.94 -7.13
N ALA A 91 4.02 7.63 -7.54
CA ALA A 91 3.98 8.95 -8.19
C ALA A 91 4.01 8.87 -9.73
N GLY A 92 4.78 7.94 -10.30
CA GLY A 92 4.85 7.69 -11.74
C GLY A 92 4.50 6.24 -12.02
N GLY A 93 3.36 5.99 -12.66
CA GLY A 93 2.93 4.63 -12.99
C GLY A 93 4.03 3.88 -13.74
N GLY A 94 4.56 2.81 -13.14
CA GLY A 94 5.64 2.03 -13.73
C GLY A 94 5.67 0.63 -13.14
N GLY A 95 5.20 -0.33 -13.93
CA GLY A 95 5.48 -1.75 -13.70
C GLY A 95 6.97 -2.06 -13.85
N LYS A 96 7.31 -3.27 -13.41
CA LYS A 96 8.64 -3.90 -13.39
C LYS A 96 9.61 -3.37 -12.33
N ALA A 97 9.57 -4.06 -11.19
CA ALA A 97 10.79 -4.45 -10.51
C ALA A 97 10.55 -5.91 -10.11
N GLU A 98 10.74 -6.81 -11.09
CA GLU A 98 11.35 -8.09 -10.76
C GLU A 98 12.77 -7.76 -10.32
N GLU A 99 13.09 -8.13 -9.09
CA GLU A 99 14.39 -8.68 -8.71
C GLU A 99 14.25 -9.17 -7.27
N LYS A 100 14.03 -10.48 -7.13
CA LYS A 100 14.73 -11.19 -6.06
C LYS A 100 16.21 -11.15 -6.44
N PRO A 101 17.10 -10.86 -5.49
CA PRO A 101 18.02 -11.94 -5.12
C PRO A 101 17.91 -12.30 -3.64
N LYS A 102 17.99 -13.62 -3.42
CA LYS A 102 18.42 -14.22 -2.17
C LYS A 102 19.88 -13.83 -1.87
N GLU A 103 20.21 -13.86 -0.58
CA GLU A 103 21.54 -14.02 0.03
C GLU A 103 22.55 -12.85 0.01
N MET A 104 22.90 -12.36 1.20
CA MET A 104 24.24 -12.58 1.75
C MET A 104 24.30 -12.44 3.29
N LYS A 105 24.58 -13.56 3.95
CA LYS A 105 25.50 -13.84 5.08
C LYS A 105 25.73 -12.82 6.21
N GLU A 106 25.35 -13.24 7.42
CA GLU A 106 26.11 -13.26 8.69
C GLU A 106 25.31 -14.18 9.63
N ALA A 107 25.76 -15.39 10.01
CA ALA A 107 26.84 -15.61 10.95
C ALA A 107 27.63 -16.90 10.64
N LYS A 108 28.95 -16.76 10.50
CA LYS A 108 29.89 -17.82 10.89
C LYS A 108 30.12 -17.74 12.40
N GLU A 109 30.58 -18.86 12.96
CA GLU A 109 31.13 -19.07 14.30
C GLU A 109 30.15 -19.56 15.38
N GLY A 110 29.70 -20.79 15.23
CA GLY A 110 29.65 -21.74 16.36
C GLY A 110 30.89 -22.61 16.31
N LYS A 111 31.91 -22.25 17.11
CA LYS A 111 32.86 -23.22 17.68
C LYS A 111 32.18 -23.92 18.86
N ASN A 112 32.69 -25.11 19.20
CA ASN A 112 32.19 -26.15 20.12
C ASN A 112 31.36 -27.17 19.35
N GLU A 113 31.76 -28.44 19.26
CA GLU A 113 32.44 -29.30 20.24
C GLU A 113 33.39 -30.29 19.56
#